data_AF-A0A5J6CH59-F1
#
_entry.id   AF-A0A5J6CH59-F1
#
_cell.length_a   1.000
_cell.length_b   1.000
_cell.length_c   1.000
_cell.angle_alpha   90.00
_cell.angle_beta   90.00
_cell.angle_gamma   90.00
#
_symmetry.space_group_name_H-M   'P 1'
#
loop_
_entity.id
_entity.type
_entity.pdbx_description
1 polymer ?
#
loop_
_entity_poly.entity_id
_entity_poly.type
_entity_poly.pdbx_seq_one_letter_code
_entity_poly.pdbx_strand_id
1 'polypeptide(L)'
;DVNECETPGICGPGTCYNTVGNYTCICPPDYMQVNGGNNCMDMRRSLCYRNYYADNQTCDGELLFNMTKKMCCCSYNIGRAWNKPCEQCPIPSTDEFATLCGSQRPGFVIDIYTGLPV
;
A
#
# COMPACT_ATOMS: atom_id res chain seq x y z
N ASP A 1 9.07 12.67 27.82
CA ASP A 1 8.69 11.75 26.75
C ASP A 1 7.67 12.47 25.89
N VAL A 2 7.82 12.44 24.56
CA VAL A 2 6.86 13.02 23.63
C VAL A 2 5.92 11.90 23.20
N ASN A 3 4.62 12.17 23.08
CA ASN A 3 3.70 11.17 22.56
C ASN A 3 3.68 11.24 21.03
N GLU A 4 4.49 10.42 20.36
CA GLU A 4 4.54 10.47 18.89
C GLU A 4 3.23 10.04 18.23
N CYS A 5 2.36 9.32 18.95
CA CYS A 5 1.04 8.90 18.48
C CYS A 5 0.06 10.07 18.27
N GLU A 6 0.38 11.27 18.74
CA GLU A 6 -0.38 12.48 18.41
C GLU A 6 -0.15 12.93 16.96
N THR A 7 0.86 12.37 16.27
CA THR A 7 1.13 12.61 14.85
C THR A 7 0.20 11.74 13.97
N PRO A 8 -0.70 12.34 13.18
CA PRO A 8 -1.60 11.58 12.32
C PRO A 8 -0.83 10.75 11.27
N GLY A 9 -1.24 9.50 11.08
CA GLY A 9 -0.68 8.62 10.05
C GLY A 9 0.72 8.06 10.36
N ILE A 10 1.25 8.25 11.57
CA ILE A 10 2.61 7.82 11.94
C ILE A 10 2.83 6.30 11.76
N CYS A 11 1.79 5.49 11.97
CA CYS A 11 1.80 4.04 11.79
C CYS A 11 1.19 3.56 10.47
N GLY A 12 0.85 4.47 9.56
CA GLY A 12 0.08 4.16 8.36
C GLY A 12 -1.24 3.46 8.72
N PRO A 13 -1.48 2.20 8.28
CA PRO A 13 -2.68 1.43 8.60
C PRO A 13 -2.66 0.77 10.00
N GLY A 14 -1.56 0.90 10.75
CA GLY A 14 -1.41 0.32 12.09
C GLY A 14 -1.90 1.23 13.22
N THR A 15 -2.04 0.65 14.42
CA THR A 15 -2.37 1.39 15.65
C THR A 15 -1.09 1.77 16.39
N CYS A 16 -0.94 3.06 16.71
CA CYS A 16 0.22 3.55 17.46
C CYS A 16 0.13 3.25 18.95
N TYR A 17 1.26 2.87 19.55
CA TYR A 17 1.45 2.68 20.98
C TYR A 17 2.70 3.43 21.44
N ASN A 18 2.51 4.46 22.28
CA ASN A 18 3.60 5.26 22.81
C ASN A 18 4.37 4.49 23.88
N THR A 19 5.71 4.54 23.84
CA THR A 19 6.61 3.93 24.83
C THR A 19 7.56 4.98 25.37
N VAL A 20 8.23 4.73 26.49
CA VAL A 20 9.17 5.72 27.03
C VAL A 20 10.38 5.86 26.10
N GLY A 21 10.49 7.01 25.43
CA GLY A 21 11.59 7.37 24.53
C GLY A 21 11.40 6.98 23.06
N ASN A 22 10.27 6.35 22.68
CA ASN A 22 9.93 5.96 21.31
C ASN A 22 8.45 5.55 21.20
N TYR A 23 7.99 5.12 20.03
CA TYR A 23 6.69 4.47 19.84
C TYR A 23 6.84 3.13 19.13
N THR A 24 5.76 2.35 19.07
CA THR A 24 5.65 1.16 18.24
C THR A 24 4.27 1.07 17.61
N CYS A 25 4.20 0.47 16.42
CA CYS A 25 2.98 0.34 15.64
C CYS A 25 2.51 -1.12 15.62
N ILE A 26 1.30 -1.38 16.12
CA ILE A 26 0.68 -2.70 16.01
C ILE A 26 -0.03 -2.78 14.66
N CYS A 27 0.46 -3.67 13.80
CA CYS A 27 -0.07 -3.81 12.44
C CYS A 27 -1.31 -4.71 12.42
N PRO A 28 -2.32 -4.38 11.58
CA PRO A 28 -3.45 -5.26 11.34
C PRO A 28 -3.01 -6.54 10.61
N PRO A 29 -3.89 -7.56 10.52
CA PRO A 29 -3.62 -8.75 9.71
C PRO A 29 -3.18 -8.39 8.29
N ASP A 30 -2.28 -9.19 7.72
CA ASP A 30 -1.64 -8.99 6.40
C ASP A 30 -0.64 -7.83 6.27
N TYR A 31 -0.47 -7.03 7.32
CA TYR A 31 0.54 -5.97 7.37
C TYR A 31 1.71 -6.38 8.26
N MET A 32 2.91 -5.97 7.86
CA MET A 32 4.13 -6.21 8.64
C MET A 32 4.69 -4.89 9.17
N GLN A 33 5.25 -4.97 10.38
CA GLN A 33 6.03 -3.88 10.96
C GLN A 33 7.28 -3.62 10.12
N VAL A 34 7.53 -2.35 9.82
CA VAL A 34 8.71 -1.89 9.08
C VAL A 34 9.36 -0.72 9.82
N ASN A 35 10.54 -0.29 9.38
CA ASN A 35 11.30 0.82 10.00
C ASN A 35 11.53 0.62 11.51
N GLY A 36 11.85 -0.61 11.94
CA GLY A 36 12.09 -0.91 13.36
C GLY A 36 10.82 -0.99 14.23
N GLY A 37 9.65 -1.14 13.62
CA GLY A 37 8.38 -1.24 14.34
C GLY A 37 7.55 0.04 14.31
N ASN A 38 7.99 1.05 13.58
CA ASN A 38 7.43 2.39 13.60
C ASN A 38 6.50 2.68 12.40
N ASN A 39 6.21 1.69 11.57
CA ASN A 39 5.22 1.80 10.50
C ASN A 39 4.72 0.40 10.11
N CYS A 40 3.58 0.32 9.42
CA CYS A 40 2.97 -0.91 8.94
C CYS A 40 2.81 -0.88 7.41
N MET A 41 3.27 -1.93 6.72
CA MET A 41 3.11 -2.05 5.27
C MET A 41 2.61 -3.42 4.85
N ASP A 42 1.70 -3.47 3.87
CA ASP A 42 1.29 -4.73 3.23
C ASP A 42 2.44 -5.21 2.34
N MET A 43 3.02 -6.33 2.75
CA MET A 43 4.18 -6.94 2.12
C MET A 43 3.80 -8.19 1.31
N ARG A 44 2.51 -8.54 1.26
CA ARG A 44 2.02 -9.61 0.40
C ARG A 44 2.30 -9.25 -1.04
N ARG A 45 2.66 -10.25 -1.84
CA ARG A 45 2.87 -10.12 -3.27
C ARG A 45 1.83 -10.93 -4.01
N SER A 46 1.11 -10.30 -4.90
CA SER A 46 0.06 -10.94 -5.68
C SER A 46 -0.07 -10.28 -7.06
N LEU A 47 -1.00 -10.79 -7.86
CA LEU A 47 -1.27 -10.31 -9.20
C LEU A 47 -1.74 -8.86 -9.16
N CYS A 48 -1.20 -8.04 -10.06
CA CYS A 48 -1.64 -6.68 -10.31
C CYS A 48 -2.37 -6.64 -11.67
N TYR A 49 -3.47 -5.91 -11.72
CA TYR A 49 -4.36 -5.83 -12.89
C TYR A 49 -4.47 -4.39 -13.36
N ARG A 50 -4.40 -4.18 -14.68
CA ARG A 50 -4.55 -2.86 -15.30
C ARG A 50 -5.98 -2.34 -15.28
N ASN A 51 -6.97 -3.22 -15.23
CA ASN A 51 -8.37 -2.84 -15.25
C ASN A 51 -9.14 -3.49 -14.09
N TYR A 52 -10.15 -2.78 -13.61
CA TYR A 52 -11.12 -3.25 -12.63
C TYR A 52 -12.51 -2.81 -13.06
N TYR A 53 -13.47 -3.74 -13.06
CA TYR A 53 -14.86 -3.51 -13.41
C TYR A 53 -15.71 -3.65 -12.15
N ALA A 54 -16.17 -2.51 -11.61
CA ALA A 54 -16.90 -2.48 -10.35
C ALA A 54 -18.28 -3.17 -10.43
N ASP A 55 -18.93 -3.16 -11.60
CA ASP A 55 -20.28 -3.70 -11.81
C ASP A 55 -20.38 -5.21 -11.53
N ASN A 56 -19.31 -5.95 -11.85
CA ASN A 56 -19.24 -7.41 -11.68
C ASN A 56 -18.06 -7.85 -10.79
N GLN A 57 -17.33 -6.89 -10.21
CA GLN A 57 -16.13 -7.11 -9.37
C GLN A 57 -15.06 -7.97 -10.04
N THR A 58 -14.83 -7.76 -11.35
CA THR A 58 -13.80 -8.48 -12.11
C THR A 58 -12.62 -7.58 -12.48
N CYS A 59 -11.53 -8.20 -12.90
CA CYS A 59 -10.30 -7.53 -13.30
C CYS A 59 -9.66 -8.26 -14.48
N ASP A 60 -8.95 -7.51 -15.31
CA ASP A 60 -8.18 -8.05 -16.44
C ASP A 60 -6.84 -7.29 -16.60
N GLY A 61 -6.05 -7.69 -17.60
CA GLY A 61 -4.76 -7.06 -17.86
C GLY A 61 -3.76 -7.35 -16.74
N GLU A 62 -3.67 -8.62 -16.34
CA GLU A 62 -2.67 -9.15 -15.42
C GLU A 62 -1.25 -8.75 -15.82
N LEU A 63 -0.47 -8.27 -14.87
CA LEU A 63 0.97 -8.03 -15.04
C LEU A 63 1.78 -9.30 -14.78
N LEU A 64 2.96 -9.37 -15.42
CA LEU A 64 3.80 -10.57 -15.49
C LEU A 64 4.37 -11.04 -14.15
N PHE A 65 4.35 -10.19 -13.12
CA PHE A 65 4.99 -10.49 -11.85
C PHE A 65 4.13 -10.05 -10.66
N ASN A 66 4.26 -10.82 -9.58
CA ASN A 66 3.64 -10.51 -8.32
C ASN A 66 4.34 -9.32 -7.65
N MET A 67 3.57 -8.30 -7.30
CA MET A 67 4.07 -7.11 -6.61
C MET A 67 3.20 -6.82 -5.38
N THR A 68 3.63 -5.87 -4.55
CA THR A 68 2.83 -5.46 -3.39
C THR A 68 1.64 -4.60 -3.81
N LYS A 69 0.59 -4.59 -3.00
CA LYS A 69 -0.60 -3.74 -3.23
C LYS A 69 -0.21 -2.27 -3.42
N LYS A 70 0.75 -1.79 -2.61
CA LYS A 70 1.32 -0.45 -2.73
C LYS A 70 1.99 -0.22 -4.09
N MET A 71 2.82 -1.16 -4.55
CA MET A 71 3.46 -1.05 -5.85
C MET A 71 2.44 -1.02 -6.99
N CYS A 72 1.39 -1.85 -6.90
CA CYS A 72 0.35 -1.92 -7.93
C CYS A 72 -0.48 -0.65 -8.00
N CYS A 73 -1.02 -0.23 -6.86
CA CYS A 73 -2.01 0.85 -6.79
C CYS A 73 -1.39 2.25 -6.76
N CYS A 74 -0.15 2.39 -6.28
CA CYS A 74 0.51 3.69 -6.17
C CYS A 74 1.43 4.02 -7.35
N SER A 75 1.70 3.07 -8.24
CA SER A 75 2.45 3.35 -9.46
C SER A 75 1.58 4.08 -10.47
N TYR A 76 2.13 5.14 -11.05
CA TYR A 76 1.40 6.02 -11.95
C TYR A 76 0.85 5.28 -13.18
N ASN A 77 -0.47 5.22 -13.31
CA ASN A 77 -1.20 4.57 -14.42
C ASN A 77 -0.88 3.08 -14.64
N ILE A 78 -0.50 2.35 -13.58
CA ILE A 78 -0.19 0.92 -13.69
C ILE A 78 -1.36 0.04 -13.24
N GLY A 79 -1.67 0.02 -11.94
CA GLY A 79 -2.65 -0.89 -11.38
C GLY A 79 -3.99 -0.24 -11.07
N ARG A 80 -5.07 -0.98 -11.33
CA ARG A 80 -6.44 -0.66 -10.91
C ARG A 80 -7.01 -1.69 -9.95
N ALA A 81 -6.48 -2.91 -9.93
CA ALA A 81 -6.81 -3.92 -8.94
C ALA A 81 -5.61 -4.81 -8.60
N TRP A 82 -5.67 -5.45 -7.44
CA TRP A 82 -4.61 -6.29 -6.90
C TRP A 82 -5.21 -7.51 -6.19
N ASN A 83 -4.49 -8.64 -6.15
CA ASN A 83 -4.90 -9.92 -5.54
C ASN A 83 -5.77 -10.86 -6.40
N LYS A 84 -5.98 -12.10 -5.96
CA LYS A 84 -6.91 -13.06 -6.58
C LYS A 84 -7.72 -13.78 -5.49
N PRO A 85 -9.05 -13.56 -5.36
CA PRO A 85 -9.89 -12.65 -6.14
C PRO A 85 -9.42 -11.19 -6.00
N CYS A 86 -9.61 -10.40 -7.04
CA CYS A 86 -9.04 -9.06 -7.11
C CYS A 86 -9.82 -8.02 -6.32
N GLU A 87 -9.06 -7.20 -5.63
CA GLU A 87 -9.50 -6.07 -4.83
C GLU A 87 -9.23 -4.78 -5.60
N GLN A 88 -10.19 -3.87 -5.60
CA GLN A 88 -10.03 -2.56 -6.22
C GLN A 88 -8.89 -1.77 -5.54
N CYS A 89 -8.06 -1.11 -6.34
CA CYS A 89 -7.11 -0.12 -5.82
C CYS A 89 -7.85 1.11 -5.27
N PRO A 90 -7.32 1.76 -4.22
CA PRO A 90 -7.92 2.99 -3.69
C PRO A 90 -7.87 4.11 -4.75
N ILE A 91 -8.87 4.98 -4.73
CA ILE A 91 -9.01 6.07 -5.71
C ILE A 91 -8.08 7.22 -5.30
N PRO A 92 -7.29 7.83 -6.20
CA PRO A 92 -6.29 8.86 -5.86
C PRO A 92 -6.76 10.05 -5.02
N SER A 93 -8.06 10.31 -4.97
CA SER A 93 -8.69 11.40 -4.21
C SER A 93 -9.16 10.99 -2.80
N THR A 94 -9.02 9.73 -2.40
CA THR A 94 -9.55 9.24 -1.13
C THR A 94 -8.47 9.08 -0.06
N ASP A 95 -8.89 9.09 1.21
CA ASP A 95 -8.00 8.91 2.35
C ASP A 95 -7.34 7.52 2.36
N GLU A 96 -7.99 6.50 1.79
CA GLU A 96 -7.37 5.18 1.64
C GLU A 96 -6.14 5.24 0.70
N PHE A 97 -6.20 6.05 -0.36
CA PHE A 97 -5.05 6.22 -1.25
C PHE A 97 -3.93 6.98 -0.54
N ALA A 98 -4.27 8.04 0.21
CA ALA A 98 -3.29 8.78 1.01
C ALA A 98 -2.63 7.88 2.06
N THR A 99 -3.37 6.96 2.68
CA THR A 99 -2.86 6.02 3.67
C THR A 99 -1.93 4.96 3.04
N LEU A 100 -2.32 4.41 1.87
CA LEU A 100 -1.53 3.38 1.19
C LEU A 100 -0.27 3.96 0.50
N CYS A 101 -0.43 5.07 -0.21
CA CYS A 101 0.59 5.64 -1.09
C CYS A 101 1.37 6.80 -0.45
N GLY A 102 0.84 7.41 0.61
CA GLY A 102 1.46 8.56 1.27
C GLY A 102 1.59 9.78 0.36
N SER A 103 2.58 10.62 0.65
CA SER A 103 2.94 11.82 -0.12
C SER A 103 3.86 11.56 -1.31
N GLN A 104 4.15 10.30 -1.65
CA GLN A 104 4.95 9.95 -2.83
C GLN A 104 4.17 10.26 -4.11
N ARG A 105 4.30 11.48 -4.61
CA ARG A 105 3.83 11.88 -5.94
C ARG A 105 5.05 12.11 -6.85
N PRO A 106 5.12 11.49 -8.04
CA PRO A 106 4.07 10.68 -8.70
C PRO A 106 3.99 9.22 -8.24
N GLY A 107 4.80 8.81 -7.26
CA GLY A 107 4.96 7.41 -6.82
C GLY A 107 6.31 6.85 -7.28
N PHE A 108 6.43 5.52 -7.32
CA PHE A 108 7.56 4.84 -7.95
C PHE A 108 7.22 4.58 -9.43
N VAL A 109 8.18 4.80 -10.32
CA VAL A 109 8.07 4.35 -11.71
C VAL A 109 8.69 2.95 -11.77
N ILE A 110 7.96 1.98 -12.30
CA ILE A 110 8.48 0.62 -12.52
C ILE A 110 8.35 0.24 -13.98
N ASP A 111 9.32 -0.53 -14.42
CA ASP A 111 9.26 -1.24 -15.68
C ASP A 111 8.30 -2.43 -15.50
N ILE A 112 7.23 -2.44 -16.28
CA ILE A 112 6.17 -3.45 -16.25
C ILE A 112 6.55 -4.80 -16.88
N TYR A 113 7.75 -4.91 -17.47
CA TYR A 113 8.31 -6.16 -17.98
C TYR A 113 9.30 -6.77 -17.00
N THR A 114 10.09 -5.95 -16.30
CA THR A 114 11.12 -6.43 -15.37
C THR A 114 10.70 -6.35 -13.90
N GLY A 115 9.71 -5.51 -13.57
CA GLY A 115 9.28 -5.22 -12.21
C GLY A 115 10.27 -4.42 -11.37
N LEU A 116 11.28 -3.85 -12.03
CA LEU A 116 12.31 -3.04 -11.40
C LEU A 116 11.95 -1.56 -11.46
N PRO A 117 12.35 -0.76 -10.44
CA PRO A 117 12.26 0.69 -10.50
C PRO A 117 13.01 1.27 -11.71
N VAL A 118 12.46 2.31 -12.33
CA VAL A 118 13.07 3.10 -13.43
C VAL A 118 13.74 4.35 -12.87
#